data_AF-A0A8H6U6Y7-F1
#
_entry.id   AF-A0A8H6U6Y7-F1
#
_cell.length_a   1.000
_cell.length_b   1.000
_cell.length_c   1.000
_cell.angle_alpha   90.00
_cell.angle_beta   90.00
_cell.angle_gamma   90.00
#
_symmetry.space_group_name_H-M   'P 1'
#
loop_
_entity.id
_entity.type
_entity.pdbx_description
1 polymer ?
#
loop_
_entity_poly.entity_id
_entity_poly.type
_entity_poly.pdbx_seq_one_letter_code
_entity_poly.pdbx_strand_id
1 'polypeptide(L)'
;MLFLATLLVLLSAANRALATKFMDTCSDVRFYNPDYELHFTTTWSPFLVAKCKDPGSGCETCSFLPLMHCYSNAAGFLRPSKQGNFHKSCFNCQYEETGTEMTCRCFHNNAGRSTTESSIFLEDHVQNLDGRLWCQGIVGEVIDCNEYELTKLRKIH
;
A
#
# COMPACT_ATOMS: atom_id res chain seq x y z
N MET A 1 16.75 50.69 32.53
CA MET A 1 17.50 49.70 31.73
C MET A 1 17.17 48.33 32.30
N LEU A 2 16.84 47.27 31.58
CA LEU A 2 16.34 47.01 30.23
C LEU A 2 15.99 45.51 30.32
N PHE A 3 14.77 45.13 29.92
CA PHE A 3 14.24 43.79 29.58
C PHE A 3 15.06 42.52 29.96
N LEU A 4 14.44 41.62 30.72
CA LEU A 4 14.63 40.17 30.52
C LEU A 4 13.29 39.44 30.59
N ALA A 5 12.61 39.43 29.44
CA ALA A 5 11.62 38.42 29.11
C ALA A 5 12.37 37.25 28.46
N THR A 6 12.44 36.11 29.12
CA THR A 6 13.02 34.89 28.54
C THR A 6 11.99 33.76 28.53
N LEU A 7 11.28 33.73 27.40
CA LEU A 7 11.11 32.57 26.52
C LEU A 7 10.38 31.34 27.10
N LEU A 8 9.07 31.29 26.87
CA LEU A 8 8.33 30.03 26.68
C LEU A 8 8.93 29.30 25.47
N VAL A 9 9.55 28.15 25.70
CA VAL A 9 9.74 27.13 24.66
C VAL A 9 8.75 26.01 24.96
N LEU A 10 7.58 26.10 24.31
CA LEU A 10 6.64 25.00 24.19
C LEU A 10 7.37 23.85 23.48
N LEU A 11 7.68 22.78 24.21
CA LEU A 11 7.99 21.49 23.61
C LEU A 11 6.70 20.95 22.98
N SER A 12 6.40 21.34 21.75
CA SER A 12 5.56 20.49 20.90
C SER A 12 6.43 19.30 20.50
N ALA A 13 6.42 18.25 21.33
CA ALA A 13 6.89 16.95 20.92
C ALA A 13 5.97 16.49 19.77
N ALA A 14 6.38 16.78 18.54
CA ALA A 14 5.84 16.10 17.38
C ALA A 14 6.23 14.62 17.54
N ASN A 15 5.37 13.84 18.19
CA ASN A 15 5.37 12.39 18.08
C ASN A 15 5.10 12.09 16.61
N ARG A 16 6.17 12.09 15.79
CA ARG A 16 6.12 11.38 14.52
C ARG A 16 5.91 9.93 14.92
N ALA A 17 4.68 9.46 14.72
CA ALA A 17 4.35 8.05 14.84
C ALA A 17 5.52 7.26 14.23
N LEU A 18 6.09 6.32 15.00
CA LEU A 18 6.92 5.29 14.39
C LEU A 18 6.13 4.78 13.19
N ALA A 19 6.81 4.51 12.07
CA ALA A 19 6.23 3.78 10.96
C ALA A 19 5.69 2.45 11.50
N THR A 20 4.42 2.46 11.91
CA THR A 20 3.76 1.27 12.44
C THR A 20 3.47 0.42 11.23
N LYS A 21 3.87 -0.85 11.33
CA LYS A 21 3.46 -1.88 10.40
C LYS A 21 1.94 -1.81 10.28
N PHE A 22 1.42 -1.82 9.05
CA PHE A 22 -0.02 -1.61 8.89
C PHE A 22 -0.82 -2.73 9.58
N MET A 23 -0.30 -3.97 9.63
CA MET A 23 -0.94 -5.09 10.33
C MET A 23 -1.11 -4.87 11.84
N ASP A 24 -0.30 -4.02 12.48
CA ASP A 24 -0.43 -3.74 13.91
C ASP A 24 -1.69 -2.92 14.23
N THR A 25 -2.20 -2.18 13.23
CA THR A 25 -3.24 -1.15 13.44
C THR A 25 -4.37 -1.22 12.42
N CYS A 26 -4.33 -2.20 11.52
CA CYS A 26 -5.36 -2.46 10.54
C CYS A 26 -5.94 -3.88 10.71
N SER A 27 -7.20 -4.02 10.32
CA SER A 27 -7.97 -5.25 10.29
C SER A 27 -8.67 -5.38 8.93
N ASP A 28 -9.34 -6.51 8.70
CA ASP A 28 -10.07 -6.79 7.45
C ASP A 28 -9.19 -6.57 6.20
N VAL A 29 -7.91 -6.97 6.26
CA VAL A 29 -6.95 -6.78 5.17
C VAL A 29 -7.30 -7.72 4.01
N ARG A 30 -7.52 -7.16 2.82
CA ARG A 30 -7.88 -7.92 1.63
C ARG A 30 -6.98 -7.51 0.46
N PHE A 31 -6.42 -8.50 -0.21
CA PHE A 31 -5.71 -8.31 -1.47
C PHE A 31 -6.61 -8.68 -2.64
N TYR A 32 -6.68 -7.78 -3.61
CA TYR A 32 -7.43 -8.00 -4.84
C TYR A 32 -6.49 -7.88 -6.03
N ASN A 33 -6.43 -8.92 -6.84
CA ASN A 33 -5.70 -8.91 -8.10
C ASN A 33 -6.67 -9.14 -9.27
N PRO A 34 -6.94 -8.10 -10.08
CA PRO A 34 -7.87 -8.19 -11.21
C PRO A 34 -7.39 -9.11 -12.34
N ASP A 35 -6.10 -9.40 -12.42
CA ASP A 35 -5.54 -10.27 -13.47
C ASP A 35 -6.03 -11.72 -13.36
N TYR A 36 -6.52 -12.14 -12.19
CA TYR A 36 -7.03 -13.50 -11.98
C TYR A 36 -8.26 -13.83 -12.82
N GLU A 37 -9.09 -12.84 -13.14
CA GLU A 37 -10.33 -13.07 -13.86
C GLU A 37 -10.13 -13.04 -15.39
N LEU A 38 -9.05 -12.40 -15.86
CA LEU A 38 -8.86 -12.10 -17.29
C LEU A 38 -7.66 -12.80 -17.95
N HIS A 39 -6.97 -13.71 -17.23
CA HIS A 39 -5.89 -14.57 -17.74
C HIS A 39 -4.99 -13.85 -18.77
N PHE A 40 -4.05 -13.00 -18.32
CA PHE A 40 -2.91 -12.40 -19.07
C PHE A 40 -2.95 -10.90 -19.42
N THR A 41 -3.88 -10.08 -18.93
CA THR A 41 -3.83 -8.62 -19.23
C THR A 41 -3.05 -7.83 -18.19
N THR A 42 -1.96 -7.14 -18.56
CA THR A 42 -1.19 -6.23 -17.68
C THR A 42 -1.85 -4.86 -17.47
N THR A 43 -3.14 -4.75 -17.74
CA THR A 43 -3.88 -3.48 -17.76
C THR A 43 -4.12 -2.94 -16.37
N TRP A 44 -4.21 -3.82 -15.37
CA TRP A 44 -4.70 -3.48 -14.04
C TRP A 44 -3.70 -3.87 -12.96
N SER A 45 -3.71 -3.11 -11.87
CA SER A 45 -2.83 -3.35 -10.74
C SER A 45 -3.58 -4.05 -9.62
N PRO A 46 -2.94 -4.99 -8.91
CA PRO A 46 -3.41 -5.39 -7.60
C PRO A 46 -3.55 -4.18 -6.67
N PHE A 47 -4.48 -4.28 -5.72
CA PHE A 47 -4.70 -3.29 -4.67
C PHE A 47 -4.96 -3.95 -3.33
N LEU A 48 -4.57 -3.26 -2.26
CA LEU A 48 -4.93 -3.62 -0.90
C LEU A 48 -6.16 -2.86 -0.46
N VAL A 49 -7.01 -3.51 0.33
CA VAL A 49 -8.05 -2.87 1.12
C VAL A 49 -7.81 -3.21 2.58
N ALA A 50 -7.96 -2.24 3.47
CA ALA A 50 -7.90 -2.49 4.91
C ALA A 50 -8.75 -1.49 5.67
N LYS A 51 -9.23 -1.91 6.83
CA LYS A 51 -9.81 -1.05 7.85
C LYS A 51 -8.72 -0.70 8.84
N CYS A 52 -8.34 0.57 8.94
CA CYS A 52 -7.23 1.00 9.79
C CYS A 52 -7.70 1.95 10.87
N LYS A 53 -7.18 1.77 12.09
CA LYS A 53 -7.45 2.66 13.22
C LYS A 53 -6.57 3.90 13.14
N ASP A 54 -7.16 5.08 13.13
CA ASP A 54 -6.43 6.33 13.30
C ASP A 54 -5.89 6.43 14.74
N PRO A 55 -4.57 6.53 14.94
CA PRO A 55 -3.98 6.60 16.28
C PRO A 55 -4.36 7.88 17.04
N GLY A 56 -4.72 8.97 16.35
CA GLY A 56 -5.11 10.23 16.96
C GLY A 56 -6.55 10.24 17.44
N SER A 57 -7.49 9.82 16.60
CA SER A 57 -8.93 9.81 16.92
C SER A 57 -9.43 8.50 17.53
N GLY A 58 -8.73 7.40 17.29
CA GLY A 58 -9.18 6.05 17.61
C GLY A 58 -10.28 5.52 16.67
N CYS A 59 -10.73 6.32 15.70
CA CYS A 59 -11.73 5.93 14.71
C CYS A 59 -11.14 4.98 13.67
N GLU A 60 -11.96 4.09 13.13
CA GLU A 60 -11.56 3.19 12.06
C GLU A 60 -12.00 3.76 10.71
N THR A 61 -11.11 3.70 9.71
CA THR A 61 -11.40 4.12 8.33
C THR A 61 -11.04 2.99 7.37
N CYS A 62 -11.93 2.69 6.43
CA CYS A 62 -11.59 1.80 5.32
C CYS A 62 -10.96 2.59 4.19
N SER A 63 -9.89 2.03 3.63
CA SER A 63 -9.24 2.60 2.47
C SER A 63 -8.73 1.51 1.54
N PHE A 64 -8.62 1.84 0.26
CA PHE A 64 -7.91 1.00 -0.70
C PHE A 64 -6.68 1.70 -1.27
N LEU A 65 -5.65 0.93 -1.57
CA LEU A 65 -4.36 1.41 -2.05
C LEU A 65 -3.94 0.61 -3.29
N PRO A 66 -3.98 1.21 -4.50
CA PRO A 66 -3.44 0.60 -5.71
C PRO A 66 -1.93 0.40 -5.60
N LEU A 67 -1.47 -0.85 -5.68
CA LEU A 67 -0.05 -1.18 -5.45
C LEU A 67 0.87 -0.72 -6.58
N MET A 68 0.33 -0.38 -7.75
CA MET A 68 1.08 0.27 -8.84
C MET A 68 1.73 1.58 -8.41
N HIS A 69 1.20 2.22 -7.38
CA HIS A 69 1.77 3.43 -6.83
C HIS A 69 2.93 3.19 -5.87
N CYS A 70 3.10 1.96 -5.38
CA CYS A 70 4.06 1.60 -4.35
C CYS A 70 5.28 0.83 -4.88
N TYR A 71 5.15 0.14 -6.02
CA TYR A 71 6.18 -0.76 -6.50
C TYR A 71 6.48 -0.59 -7.99
N SER A 72 7.74 -0.82 -8.33
CA SER A 72 8.27 -0.92 -9.69
C SER A 72 8.85 -2.32 -9.94
N ASN A 73 9.01 -2.66 -11.22
CA ASN A 73 9.84 -3.79 -11.63
C ASN A 73 11.22 -3.28 -12.05
N ALA A 74 12.26 -3.70 -11.34
CA ALA A 74 13.65 -3.43 -11.67
C ALA A 74 14.34 -4.73 -12.09
N ALA A 75 14.45 -4.94 -13.40
CA ALA A 75 15.14 -6.08 -14.01
C ALA A 75 14.62 -7.47 -13.53
N GLY A 76 13.30 -7.60 -13.36
CA GLY A 76 12.65 -8.84 -12.90
C GLY A 76 12.38 -8.88 -11.40
N PHE A 77 12.72 -7.82 -10.65
CA PHE A 77 12.55 -7.76 -9.20
C PHE A 77 11.64 -6.61 -8.79
N LEU A 78 10.67 -6.89 -7.92
CA LEU A 78 9.84 -5.89 -7.27
C LEU A 78 10.71 -5.01 -6.36
N ARG A 79 10.53 -3.70 -6.49
CA ARG A 79 11.22 -2.71 -5.66
C ARG A 79 10.24 -1.63 -5.22
N PRO A 80 10.33 -1.15 -3.97
CA PRO A 80 9.59 0.03 -3.54
C PRO A 80 9.90 1.21 -4.46
N SER A 81 8.87 1.82 -5.06
CA SER A 81 9.01 2.99 -5.92
C SER A 81 7.70 3.75 -6.03
N LYS A 82 7.76 5.06 -5.77
CA LYS A 82 6.62 5.95 -5.94
C LYS A 82 6.19 5.95 -7.41
N GLN A 83 4.93 5.64 -7.68
CA GLN A 83 4.38 5.48 -9.04
C GLN A 83 5.20 4.49 -9.91
N GLY A 84 5.65 3.39 -9.30
CA GLY A 84 6.52 2.43 -9.99
C GLY A 84 5.87 1.64 -11.12
N ASN A 85 4.53 1.55 -11.15
CA ASN A 85 3.75 0.91 -12.22
C ASN A 85 4.19 -0.53 -12.55
N PHE A 86 4.57 -1.33 -11.53
CA PHE A 86 5.10 -2.68 -11.74
C PHE A 86 4.19 -3.59 -12.59
N HIS A 87 2.86 -3.48 -12.43
CA HIS A 87 1.84 -4.24 -13.16
C HIS A 87 2.00 -4.23 -14.69
N LYS A 88 2.62 -3.18 -15.27
CA LYS A 88 2.90 -3.12 -16.71
C LYS A 88 3.86 -4.20 -17.20
N SER A 89 4.61 -4.81 -16.29
CA SER A 89 5.68 -5.77 -16.59
C SER A 89 5.76 -6.93 -15.60
N CYS A 90 4.77 -7.04 -14.71
CA CYS A 90 4.62 -8.12 -13.76
C CYS A 90 3.17 -8.62 -13.80
N PHE A 91 2.97 -9.91 -13.60
CA PHE A 91 1.67 -10.57 -13.69
C PHE A 91 1.59 -11.73 -12.70
N ASN A 92 0.40 -12.34 -12.58
CA ASN A 92 0.11 -13.46 -11.68
C ASN A 92 0.51 -13.19 -10.22
N CYS A 93 0.23 -11.97 -9.74
CA CYS A 93 0.55 -11.59 -8.38
C CYS A 93 -0.34 -12.31 -7.37
N GLN A 94 0.30 -12.92 -6.38
CA GLN A 94 -0.29 -13.62 -5.24
C GLN A 94 0.03 -12.86 -3.96
N TYR A 95 -0.84 -13.00 -2.98
CA TYR A 95 -0.64 -12.45 -1.65
C TYR A 95 -0.84 -13.54 -0.61
N GLU A 96 0.13 -13.67 0.28
CA GLU A 96 0.11 -14.58 1.41
C GLU A 96 -0.19 -13.76 2.68
N GLU A 97 -1.38 -13.98 3.26
CA GLU A 97 -1.93 -13.10 4.29
C GLU A 97 -1.15 -13.12 5.61
N THR A 98 -0.57 -14.26 5.98
CA THR A 98 0.12 -14.40 7.28
C THR A 98 1.49 -13.74 7.25
N GLY A 99 2.24 -13.89 6.16
CA GLY A 99 3.53 -13.25 5.95
C GLY A 99 3.45 -11.85 5.36
N THR A 100 2.27 -11.40 4.90
CA THR A 100 2.09 -10.15 4.13
C THR A 100 2.93 -10.07 2.85
N GLU A 101 3.34 -11.23 2.34
CA GLU A 101 4.21 -11.33 1.18
C GLU A 101 3.38 -11.25 -0.11
N MET A 102 3.75 -10.32 -0.98
CA MET A 102 3.25 -10.29 -2.36
C MET A 102 4.30 -10.88 -3.29
N THR A 103 3.91 -11.92 -4.03
CA THR A 103 4.77 -12.61 -5.00
C THR A 103 4.22 -12.42 -6.40
N CYS A 104 5.02 -11.94 -7.33
CA CYS A 104 4.65 -11.73 -8.73
C CYS A 104 5.66 -12.38 -9.68
N ARG A 105 5.25 -12.66 -10.91
CA ARG A 105 6.18 -12.96 -12.01
C ARG A 105 6.46 -11.70 -12.79
N CYS A 106 7.73 -11.30 -12.86
CA CYS A 106 8.15 -10.04 -13.46
C CYS A 106 9.12 -10.28 -14.61
N PHE A 107 8.93 -9.57 -15.73
CA PHE A 107 9.85 -9.66 -16.86
C PHE A 107 11.19 -8.97 -16.54
N HIS A 108 12.32 -9.58 -16.95
CA HIS A 108 13.64 -8.94 -16.85
C HIS A 108 13.77 -7.72 -17.77
N ASN A 109 13.09 -7.76 -18.90
CA ASN A 109 13.06 -6.70 -19.90
C ASN A 109 11.67 -6.61 -20.54
N ASN A 110 11.37 -5.47 -21.14
CA ASN A 110 10.09 -5.24 -21.83
C ASN A 110 9.91 -6.13 -23.08
N ALA A 111 10.91 -6.94 -23.45
CA ALA A 111 10.83 -7.87 -24.56
C ALA A 111 10.07 -9.18 -24.21
N GLY A 112 9.70 -9.38 -22.94
CA GLY A 112 8.76 -10.43 -22.53
C GLY A 112 9.30 -11.86 -22.57
N ARG A 113 10.61 -12.05 -22.77
CA ARG A 113 11.19 -13.39 -23.05
C ARG A 113 11.63 -14.17 -21.82
N SER A 114 11.82 -13.48 -20.69
CA SER A 114 12.32 -14.09 -19.47
C SER A 114 11.69 -13.41 -18.27
N THR A 115 11.19 -14.22 -17.34
CA THR A 115 10.58 -13.77 -16.08
C THR A 115 11.30 -14.35 -14.89
N THR A 116 11.35 -13.57 -13.82
CA THR A 116 11.72 -14.03 -12.49
C THR A 116 10.52 -13.93 -11.57
N GLU A 117 10.38 -14.89 -10.67
CA GLU A 117 9.47 -14.76 -9.53
C GLU A 117 10.12 -13.84 -8.50
N SER A 118 9.41 -12.79 -8.12
CA SER A 118 9.89 -11.80 -7.17
C SER A 118 8.86 -11.59 -6.09
N SER A 119 9.34 -11.58 -4.86
CA SER A 119 8.54 -11.30 -3.68
C SER A 119 8.87 -9.95 -3.05
N ILE A 120 7.90 -9.40 -2.32
CA ILE A 120 8.09 -8.24 -1.46
C ILE A 120 7.14 -8.32 -0.26
N PHE A 121 7.63 -8.01 0.94
CA PHE A 121 6.80 -7.92 2.13
C PHE A 121 6.10 -6.57 2.15
N LEU A 122 4.76 -6.57 2.07
CA LEU A 122 3.99 -5.33 2.02
C LEU A 122 4.11 -4.55 3.33
N GLU A 123 4.25 -5.24 4.45
CA GLU A 123 4.37 -4.64 5.78
C GLU A 123 5.62 -3.75 5.96
N ASP A 124 6.67 -3.97 5.17
CA ASP A 124 7.89 -3.15 5.20
C ASP A 124 7.72 -1.77 4.51
N HIS A 125 6.67 -1.61 3.69
CA HIS A 125 6.52 -0.47 2.79
C HIS A 125 5.12 0.16 2.77
N VAL A 126 4.12 -0.57 3.26
CA VAL A 126 2.75 -0.11 3.46
C VAL A 126 2.56 0.16 4.94
N GLN A 127 1.99 1.33 5.25
CA GLN A 127 1.78 1.80 6.61
C GLN A 127 0.33 2.24 6.79
N ASN A 128 -0.06 2.38 8.05
CA ASN A 128 -1.25 3.12 8.42
C ASN A 128 -0.89 4.58 8.71
N LEU A 129 -1.44 5.51 7.93
CA LEU A 129 -1.32 6.95 8.11
C LEU A 129 -2.71 7.55 8.35
N ASP A 130 -2.95 8.01 9.58
CA ASP A 130 -4.20 8.63 10.01
C ASP A 130 -5.44 7.79 9.64
N GLY A 131 -5.37 6.48 9.90
CA GLY A 131 -6.45 5.52 9.61
C GLY A 131 -6.54 5.06 8.15
N ARG A 132 -5.55 5.37 7.31
CA ARG A 132 -5.56 5.01 5.89
C ARG A 132 -4.29 4.26 5.49
N LEU A 133 -4.40 3.34 4.54
CA LEU A 133 -3.25 2.70 3.92
C LEU A 133 -2.37 3.76 3.25
N TRP A 134 -1.05 3.61 3.35
CA TRP A 134 -0.10 4.57 2.80
C TRP A 134 1.16 3.87 2.29
N CYS A 135 1.69 4.35 1.18
CA CYS A 135 3.03 3.96 0.71
C CYS A 135 3.70 5.16 0.03
N GLN A 136 4.95 5.46 0.40
CA GLN A 136 5.84 6.36 -0.36
C GLN A 136 5.22 7.71 -0.81
N GLY A 137 4.40 8.32 0.06
CA GLY A 137 3.74 9.60 -0.18
C GLY A 137 2.43 9.49 -0.96
N ILE A 138 1.88 8.29 -1.11
CA ILE A 138 0.58 8.00 -1.70
C ILE A 138 -0.32 7.49 -0.57
N VAL A 139 -1.44 8.18 -0.37
CA VAL A 139 -2.46 7.82 0.62
C VAL A 139 -3.57 7.06 -0.11
N GLY A 140 -4.06 5.99 0.50
CA GLY A 140 -5.20 5.22 0.01
C GLY A 140 -6.47 6.06 -0.02
N GLU A 141 -7.34 5.73 -0.98
CA GLU A 141 -8.63 6.39 -1.11
C GLU A 141 -9.61 5.83 -0.08
N VAL A 142 -10.35 6.72 0.57
CA VAL A 142 -11.35 6.36 1.57
C VAL A 142 -12.54 5.71 0.89
N ILE A 143 -13.01 4.61 1.47
CA ILE A 143 -14.20 3.89 1.04
C ILE A 143 -15.08 3.59 2.24
N ASP A 144 -16.34 3.33 1.99
CA ASP A 144 -17.20 2.76 3.02
C ASP A 144 -16.79 1.32 3.31
N CYS A 145 -16.79 0.93 4.59
CA CYS A 145 -16.48 -0.42 5.03
C CYS A 145 -17.57 -1.47 4.71
N ASN A 146 -18.51 -1.16 3.82
CA ASN A 146 -19.62 -2.03 3.51
C ASN A 146 -19.27 -3.01 2.37
N GLU A 147 -19.91 -4.18 2.37
CA GLU A 147 -19.64 -5.22 1.37
C GLU A 147 -19.96 -4.77 -0.06
N TYR A 148 -20.83 -3.76 -0.22
CA TYR A 148 -21.17 -3.19 -1.53
C TYR A 148 -19.98 -2.48 -2.18
N GLU A 149 -19.32 -1.55 -1.48
CA GLU A 149 -18.14 -0.85 -2.01
C GLU A 149 -16.98 -1.83 -2.22
N LEU A 150 -16.80 -2.80 -1.31
CA LEU A 150 -15.81 -3.87 -1.48
C LEU A 150 -16.07 -4.72 -2.73
N THR A 151 -17.35 -5.02 -3.03
CA THR A 151 -17.74 -5.73 -4.25
C THR A 151 -17.61 -4.86 -5.49
N LYS A 152 -17.89 -3.57 -5.39
CA LYS A 152 -17.76 -2.62 -6.49
C LYS A 152 -16.31 -2.44 -6.90
N LEU A 153 -15.36 -2.43 -5.96
CA LEU A 153 -13.92 -2.42 -6.26
C LEU A 153 -13.48 -3.63 -7.10
N ARG A 154 -14.14 -4.79 -6.95
CA ARG A 154 -13.93 -5.97 -7.81
C ARG A 154 -14.57 -5.85 -9.21
N LYS A 155 -15.40 -4.84 -9.44
CA LYS A 155 -16.19 -4.65 -10.67
C LYS A 155 -15.79 -3.40 -11.46
N ILE A 156 -14.92 -2.55 -10.94
CA ILE A 156 -14.33 -1.44 -11.70
C ILE A 156 -13.25 -2.04 -12.61
N HIS A 157 -13.70 -2.82 -13.60
CA HIS A 157 -12.90 -3.51 -14.61
C HIS A 157 -13.58 -3.33 -15.96
#